data_AF-A0A914ZIG3-F1
#
_entry.id   AF-A0A914ZIG3-F1
#
_cell.length_a   1.000
_cell.length_b   1.000
_cell.length_c   1.000
_cell.angle_alpha   90.00
_cell.angle_beta   90.00
_cell.angle_gamma   90.00
#
_symmetry.space_group_name_H-M   'P 1'
#
loop_
_entity.id
_entity.type
_entity.pdbx_description
1 polymer ?
#
loop_
_entity_poly.entity_id
_entity_poly.type
_entity_poly.pdbx_seq_one_letter_code
_entity_poly.pdbx_strand_id
1 'polypeptide(L)'
;IIKSLISLTDKLNEADSSDIYAESYLFAAQKGLELSSLHRFLPRMSSADITRILEASTHFTTVSACLWKVAVERLLMSDASHSIVFLTTQLRHRCVDNPMLASQRMALITSVLLSEKAPWTNTAFEFLIEFFQSLDGEIRFPIESILPLWFA
;
A
#
# COMPACT_ATOMS: atom_id res chain seq x y z
N ILE A 1 -15.39 19.61 13.58
CA ILE A 1 -15.52 18.13 13.57
C ILE A 1 -14.20 17.48 13.19
N ILE A 2 -13.71 17.60 11.96
CA ILE A 2 -12.46 16.94 11.51
C ILE A 2 -11.23 17.31 12.36
N LYS A 3 -10.98 18.60 12.61
CA LYS A 3 -9.88 19.03 13.49
C LYS A 3 -9.97 18.48 14.92
N SER A 4 -11.19 18.35 15.42
CA SER A 4 -11.47 17.76 16.74
C SER A 4 -11.20 16.25 16.74
N LEU A 5 -11.51 15.57 15.63
CA LEU A 5 -11.25 14.14 15.44
C LEU A 5 -9.75 13.85 15.35
N ILE A 6 -9.00 14.63 14.57
CA ILE A 6 -7.52 14.56 14.50
C ILE A 6 -6.91 14.76 15.89
N SER A 7 -7.32 15.84 16.59
CA SER A 7 -6.83 16.12 17.94
C SER A 7 -7.19 15.05 18.97
N LEU A 8 -8.29 14.31 18.77
CA LEU A 8 -8.70 13.22 19.64
C LEU A 8 -7.89 11.96 19.33
N THR A 9 -7.70 11.63 18.05
CA THR A 9 -6.90 10.47 17.62
C THR A 9 -5.44 10.57 18.06
N ASP A 10 -4.87 11.77 18.12
CA ASP A 10 -3.49 11.96 18.60
C ASP A 10 -3.33 11.69 20.11
N LYS A 11 -4.42 11.77 20.88
CA LYS A 11 -4.48 11.51 22.32
C LYS A 11 -4.85 10.07 22.67
N LEU A 12 -5.17 9.23 21.68
CA LEU A 12 -5.50 7.82 21.91
C LEU A 12 -4.27 7.03 22.33
N ASN A 13 -4.48 6.04 23.20
CA ASN A 13 -3.47 5.05 23.59
C ASN A 13 -3.49 3.89 22.58
N GLU A 14 -2.33 3.48 22.08
CA GLU A 14 -2.20 2.42 21.08
C GLU A 14 -2.66 1.05 21.57
N ALA A 15 -2.57 0.78 22.88
CA ALA A 15 -2.85 -0.54 23.44
C ALA A 15 -4.34 -0.93 23.37
N ASP A 16 -5.24 0.04 23.55
CA ASP A 16 -6.68 -0.21 23.72
C ASP A 16 -7.55 0.53 22.68
N SER A 17 -6.95 1.31 21.78
CA SER A 17 -7.69 2.19 20.86
C SER A 17 -7.35 1.97 19.38
N SER A 18 -6.72 0.85 19.01
CA SER A 18 -6.42 0.50 17.61
C SER A 18 -7.68 0.50 16.74
N ASP A 19 -8.77 -0.09 17.24
CA ASP A 19 -10.01 -0.26 16.48
C ASP A 19 -10.71 1.09 16.28
N ILE A 20 -10.75 1.91 17.34
CA ILE A 20 -11.27 3.28 17.29
C ILE A 20 -10.46 4.13 16.33
N TYR A 21 -9.13 3.98 16.33
CA TYR A 21 -8.26 4.66 15.40
C TYR A 21 -8.49 4.20 13.96
N ALA A 22 -8.66 2.89 13.72
CA ALA A 22 -8.96 2.35 12.39
C ALA A 22 -10.25 2.96 11.82
N GLU A 23 -11.34 2.97 12.59
CA GLU A 23 -12.60 3.60 12.19
C GLU A 23 -12.45 5.11 11.94
N SER A 24 -11.68 5.78 12.79
CA SER A 24 -11.39 7.22 12.64
C SER A 24 -10.58 7.50 11.38
N TYR A 25 -9.62 6.63 11.06
CA TYR A 25 -8.82 6.70 9.85
C TYR A 25 -9.71 6.49 8.62
N LEU A 26 -10.55 5.46 8.60
CA LEU A 26 -11.47 5.19 7.50
C LEU A 26 -12.43 6.36 7.26
N PHE A 27 -12.95 6.97 8.32
CA PHE A 27 -13.77 8.17 8.22
C PHE A 27 -12.98 9.36 7.63
N ALA A 28 -11.76 9.60 8.09
CA ALA A 28 -10.90 10.67 7.56
C ALA A 28 -10.53 10.41 6.09
N ALA A 29 -10.25 9.15 5.74
CA ALA A 29 -9.91 8.70 4.41
C ALA A 29 -11.05 8.97 3.41
N GLN A 30 -12.31 8.69 3.80
CA GLN A 30 -13.50 9.05 3.02
C GLN A 30 -13.66 10.56 2.79
N LYS A 31 -12.98 11.40 3.58
CA LYS A 31 -12.93 12.86 3.42
C LYS A 31 -11.66 13.34 2.71
N GLY A 32 -10.83 12.43 2.18
CA GLY A 32 -9.58 12.75 1.50
C GLY A 32 -8.50 13.24 2.45
N LEU A 33 -8.53 12.82 3.72
CA LEU A 33 -7.58 13.22 4.74
C LEU A 33 -6.79 12.03 5.26
N GLU A 34 -5.48 12.23 5.42
CA GLU A 34 -4.59 11.25 6.05
C GLU A 34 -4.32 11.64 7.51
N LEU A 35 -4.39 10.67 8.42
CA LEU A 35 -3.99 10.84 9.81
C LEU A 35 -2.52 10.43 9.98
N SER A 36 -1.70 11.31 10.55
CA SER A 36 -0.24 11.13 10.69
C SER A 36 0.19 10.01 11.64
N SER A 37 -0.71 9.59 12.53
CA SER A 37 -0.40 8.70 13.64
C SER A 37 -0.53 7.20 13.29
N LEU A 38 -0.81 6.85 12.02
CA LEU A 38 -1.10 5.46 11.61
C LEU A 38 -0.01 4.47 12.01
N HIS A 39 1.25 4.88 11.89
CA HIS A 39 2.41 4.07 12.25
C HIS A 39 2.42 3.59 13.71
N ARG A 40 1.82 4.35 14.63
CA ARG A 40 1.73 4.00 16.07
C ARG A 40 0.75 2.85 16.29
N PHE A 41 -0.35 2.81 15.53
CA PHE A 41 -1.45 1.87 15.74
C PHE A 41 -1.31 0.58 14.92
N LEU A 42 -0.61 0.62 13.79
CA LEU A 42 -0.45 -0.53 12.89
C LEU A 42 -0.01 -1.85 13.57
N PRO A 43 0.95 -1.88 14.52
CA PRO A 43 1.35 -3.13 15.17
C PRO A 43 0.26 -3.80 16.00
N ARG A 44 -0.82 -3.09 16.32
CA ARG A 44 -1.96 -3.57 17.12
C ARG A 44 -3.24 -3.75 16.31
N MET A 45 -3.25 -3.31 15.04
CA MET A 45 -4.41 -3.45 14.16
C MET A 45 -4.60 -4.89 13.71
N SER A 46 -5.87 -5.29 13.56
CA SER A 46 -6.18 -6.58 12.96
C SER A 46 -5.84 -6.61 11.47
N SER A 47 -5.70 -7.80 10.89
CA SER A 47 -5.53 -7.95 9.43
C SER A 47 -6.68 -7.30 8.66
N ALA A 48 -7.91 -7.41 9.19
CA ALA A 48 -9.10 -6.81 8.59
C ALA A 48 -9.05 -5.27 8.59
N ASP A 49 -8.56 -4.65 9.67
CA ASP A 49 -8.41 -3.19 9.73
C ASP A 49 -7.40 -2.69 8.70
N ILE A 50 -6.26 -3.37 8.60
CA ILE A 50 -5.22 -3.01 7.64
C ILE A 50 -5.76 -3.14 6.21
N THR A 51 -6.48 -4.22 5.91
CA THR A 51 -7.13 -4.41 4.60
C THR A 51 -8.09 -3.25 4.27
N ARG A 52 -8.98 -2.89 5.20
CA ARG A 52 -9.91 -1.77 4.99
C ARG A 52 -9.17 -0.44 4.77
N ILE A 53 -8.08 -0.22 5.50
CA ILE A 53 -7.25 0.99 5.38
C ILE A 53 -6.56 1.03 4.01
N LEU A 54 -6.03 -0.09 3.52
CA LEU A 54 -5.44 -0.19 2.19
C LEU A 54 -6.48 0.17 1.13
N GLU A 55 -7.66 -0.46 1.17
CA GLU A 55 -8.76 -0.20 0.23
C GLU A 55 -9.19 1.27 0.21
N ALA A 56 -9.40 1.86 1.39
CA ALA A 56 -9.81 3.26 1.51
C ALA A 56 -8.75 4.24 0.99
N SER A 57 -7.47 3.84 1.02
CA SER A 57 -6.33 4.69 0.64
C SER A 57 -5.84 4.43 -0.79
N THR A 58 -6.35 3.38 -1.47
CA THR A 58 -5.91 2.96 -2.81
C THR A 58 -5.92 4.10 -3.81
N HIS A 59 -6.91 4.99 -3.74
CA HIS A 59 -7.09 6.09 -4.69
C HIS A 59 -6.42 7.40 -4.28
N PHE A 60 -5.67 7.43 -3.18
CA PHE A 60 -4.95 8.63 -2.78
C PHE A 60 -3.76 8.88 -3.71
N THR A 61 -3.55 10.15 -4.06
CA THR A 61 -2.38 10.59 -4.86
C THR A 61 -1.08 10.49 -4.06
N THR A 62 -1.18 10.66 -2.75
CA THR A 62 -0.08 10.53 -1.80
C THR A 62 -0.48 9.63 -0.65
N VAL A 63 0.34 8.62 -0.40
CA VAL A 63 0.22 7.71 0.74
C VAL A 63 1.48 7.80 1.59
N SER A 64 1.33 7.71 2.91
CA SER A 64 2.47 7.65 3.82
C SER A 64 3.39 6.48 3.51
N ALA A 65 4.69 6.68 3.78
CA ALA A 65 5.70 5.63 3.67
C ALA A 65 5.39 4.42 4.57
N CYS A 66 4.69 4.65 5.69
CA CYS A 66 4.29 3.59 6.60
C CYS A 66 3.25 2.66 5.98
N LEU A 67 2.19 3.22 5.36
CA LEU A 67 1.18 2.42 4.68
C LEU A 67 1.77 1.65 3.49
N TRP A 68 2.66 2.28 2.73
CA TRP A 68 3.41 1.61 1.67
C TRP A 68 4.20 0.40 2.20
N LYS A 69 4.96 0.59 3.27
CA LYS A 69 5.76 -0.48 3.89
C LYS A 69 4.88 -1.65 4.33
N VAL A 70 3.75 -1.37 4.99
CA VAL A 70 2.79 -2.40 5.42
C VAL A 70 2.24 -3.17 4.24
N ALA A 71 1.85 -2.50 3.15
CA ALA A 71 1.36 -3.17 1.95
C ALA A 71 2.42 -4.12 1.36
N VAL A 72 3.69 -3.68 1.29
CA VAL A 72 4.78 -4.52 0.80
C VAL A 72 5.02 -5.74 1.70
N GLU A 73 5.04 -5.56 3.02
CA GLU A 73 5.21 -6.67 3.97
C GLU A 73 4.07 -7.69 3.87
N ARG A 74 2.86 -7.22 3.62
CA ARG A 74 1.66 -8.06 3.47
C ARG A 74 1.57 -8.82 2.16
N LEU A 75 2.46 -8.58 1.19
CA LEU A 75 2.59 -9.44 0.02
C LEU A 75 2.99 -10.88 0.38
N LEU A 76 3.57 -11.10 1.56
CA LEU A 76 3.97 -12.42 2.05
C LEU A 76 2.90 -13.09 2.94
N MET A 77 1.71 -12.49 3.06
CA MET A 77 0.60 -12.98 3.88
C MET A 77 -0.52 -13.57 2.99
N SER A 78 -1.34 -14.46 3.56
CA SER A 78 -2.40 -15.19 2.84
C SER A 78 -3.46 -14.32 2.18
N ASP A 79 -3.56 -13.05 2.58
CA ASP A 79 -4.51 -12.05 2.10
C ASP A 79 -3.82 -10.94 1.27
N ALA A 80 -2.82 -11.31 0.47
CA ALA A 80 -2.02 -10.39 -0.34
C ALA A 80 -2.81 -9.62 -1.42
N SER A 81 -4.00 -10.08 -1.83
CA SER A 81 -4.80 -9.49 -2.91
C SER A 81 -5.05 -7.99 -2.73
N HIS A 82 -5.41 -7.56 -1.52
CA HIS A 82 -5.66 -6.15 -1.22
C HIS A 82 -4.37 -5.31 -1.28
N SER A 83 -3.25 -5.90 -0.89
CA SER A 83 -1.93 -5.26 -0.99
C SER A 83 -1.48 -5.15 -2.45
N ILE A 84 -1.76 -6.16 -3.28
CA ILE A 84 -1.51 -6.13 -4.71
C ILE A 84 -2.27 -4.96 -5.34
N VAL A 85 -3.59 -4.90 -5.18
CA VAL A 85 -4.44 -3.85 -5.76
C VAL A 85 -4.00 -2.45 -5.29
N PHE A 86 -3.69 -2.30 -4.00
CA PHE A 86 -3.19 -1.04 -3.47
C PHE A 86 -1.86 -0.64 -4.12
N LEU A 87 -0.87 -1.54 -4.15
CA LEU A 87 0.47 -1.25 -4.65
C LEU A 87 0.47 -0.98 -6.16
N THR A 88 -0.29 -1.73 -6.96
CA THR A 88 -0.39 -1.52 -8.41
C THR A 88 -1.05 -0.18 -8.72
N THR A 89 -2.12 0.19 -8.02
CA THR A 89 -2.77 1.50 -8.17
C THR A 89 -1.83 2.64 -7.79
N GLN A 90 -1.10 2.49 -6.68
CA GLN A 90 -0.14 3.50 -6.24
C GLN A 90 1.05 3.62 -7.20
N LEU A 91 1.55 2.51 -7.74
CA LEU A 91 2.57 2.54 -8.79
C LEU A 91 2.05 3.24 -10.05
N ARG A 92 0.81 2.96 -10.47
CA ARG A 92 0.18 3.63 -11.62
C ARG A 92 0.16 5.14 -11.45
N HIS A 93 -0.31 5.65 -10.31
CA HIS A 93 -0.26 7.09 -10.01
C HIS A 93 1.18 7.63 -10.09
N ARG A 94 2.14 6.90 -9.53
CA ARG A 94 3.56 7.29 -9.60
C ARG A 94 4.15 7.23 -11.01
N CYS A 95 3.66 6.37 -11.88
CA CYS A 95 4.13 6.34 -13.27
C CYS A 95 3.76 7.63 -14.02
N VAL A 96 2.61 8.22 -13.70
CA VAL A 96 2.17 9.50 -14.27
C VAL A 96 3.03 10.65 -13.73
N ASP A 97 3.25 10.69 -12.41
CA ASP A 97 3.95 11.81 -11.76
C ASP A 97 5.48 11.73 -11.85
N ASN A 98 6.06 10.54 -11.66
CA ASN A 98 7.49 10.30 -11.55
C ASN A 98 7.85 8.84 -11.90
N PRO A 99 8.02 8.51 -13.20
CA PRO A 99 8.35 7.16 -13.66
C PRO A 99 9.59 6.54 -13.01
N MET A 100 10.61 7.34 -12.73
CA MET A 100 11.85 6.85 -12.11
C MET A 100 11.63 6.38 -10.67
N LEU A 101 10.84 7.12 -9.89
CA LEU A 101 10.45 6.71 -8.55
C LEU A 101 9.54 5.47 -8.59
N ALA A 102 8.66 5.36 -9.59
CA ALA A 102 7.84 4.17 -9.79
C ALA A 102 8.73 2.94 -10.06
N SER A 103 9.76 3.05 -10.88
CA SER A 103 10.74 1.96 -11.11
C SER A 103 11.47 1.55 -9.83
N GLN A 104 11.93 2.51 -9.03
CA GLN A 104 12.60 2.20 -7.76
C GLN A 104 11.66 1.46 -6.80
N ARG A 105 10.39 1.89 -6.72
CA ARG A 105 9.36 1.24 -5.90
C ARG A 105 9.00 -0.15 -6.41
N MET A 106 8.94 -0.34 -7.72
CA MET A 106 8.75 -1.64 -8.34
C MET A 106 9.90 -2.58 -7.99
N ALA A 107 11.15 -2.12 -8.09
CA ALA A 107 12.31 -2.93 -7.72
C ALA A 107 12.27 -3.43 -6.27
N LEU A 108 11.78 -2.59 -5.34
CA LEU A 108 11.57 -2.99 -3.94
C LEU A 108 10.51 -4.10 -3.83
N ILE A 109 9.38 -3.97 -4.52
CA ILE A 109 8.31 -4.98 -4.53
C ILE A 109 8.83 -6.30 -5.11
N THR A 110 9.51 -6.24 -6.26
CA THR A 110 10.12 -7.42 -6.90
C THR A 110 11.11 -8.11 -5.98
N SER A 111 11.97 -7.36 -5.27
CA SER A 111 12.94 -7.95 -4.33
C SER A 111 12.28 -8.71 -3.17
N VAL A 112 11.09 -8.27 -2.74
CA VAL A 112 10.32 -8.94 -1.68
C VAL A 112 9.64 -10.20 -2.23
N LEU A 113 8.95 -10.08 -3.37
CA LEU A 113 8.22 -11.17 -4.00
C LEU A 113 9.12 -12.32 -4.50
N LEU A 114 10.34 -11.99 -4.91
CA LEU A 114 11.33 -12.96 -5.41
C LEU A 114 12.38 -13.36 -4.36
N SER A 115 12.26 -12.88 -3.12
CA SER A 115 13.18 -13.28 -2.07
C SER A 115 13.09 -14.80 -1.83
N GLU A 116 14.20 -15.45 -1.49
CA GLU A 116 14.25 -16.91 -1.20
C GLU A 116 13.29 -17.34 -0.06
N LYS A 117 12.80 -16.37 0.72
CA LYS A 117 11.85 -16.55 1.81
C LYS A 117 10.39 -16.44 1.37
N ALA A 118 10.14 -15.97 0.14
CA ALA A 118 8.80 -15.86 -0.42
C ALA A 118 8.36 -17.23 -0.96
N PRO A 119 7.33 -17.87 -0.37
CA PRO A 119 6.96 -19.21 -0.80
C PRO A 119 6.13 -19.20 -2.10
N TRP A 120 5.75 -18.03 -2.63
CA TRP A 120 4.59 -17.90 -3.53
C TRP A 120 4.94 -17.19 -4.84
N THR A 121 5.47 -17.94 -5.80
CA THR A 121 5.57 -17.51 -7.21
C THR A 121 4.22 -17.04 -7.75
N ASN A 122 3.11 -17.61 -7.25
CA ASN A 122 1.75 -17.22 -7.64
C ASN A 122 1.44 -15.75 -7.31
N THR A 123 1.77 -15.26 -6.11
CA THR A 123 1.53 -13.86 -5.74
C THR A 123 2.38 -12.89 -6.58
N ALA A 124 3.58 -13.32 -6.95
CA ALA A 124 4.45 -12.60 -7.86
C ALA A 124 3.80 -12.44 -9.25
N PHE A 125 3.20 -13.52 -9.78
CA PHE A 125 2.43 -13.49 -11.02
C PHE A 125 1.14 -12.67 -10.91
N GLU A 126 0.37 -12.83 -9.84
CA GLU A 126 -0.84 -12.05 -9.59
C GLU A 126 -0.54 -10.55 -9.57
N PHE A 127 0.55 -10.17 -8.89
CA PHE A 127 1.01 -8.79 -8.85
C PHE A 127 1.35 -8.25 -10.25
N LEU A 128 2.09 -9.02 -11.06
CA LEU A 128 2.43 -8.62 -12.44
C LEU A 128 1.19 -8.49 -13.31
N ILE A 129 0.26 -9.45 -13.23
CA ILE A 129 -0.99 -9.43 -14.00
C ILE A 129 -1.79 -8.17 -13.66
N GLU A 130 -2.03 -7.91 -12.36
CA GLU A 130 -2.75 -6.73 -11.91
C GLU A 130 -2.04 -5.44 -12.35
N PHE A 131 -0.71 -5.38 -12.20
CA PHE A 131 0.07 -4.21 -12.58
C PHE A 131 -0.08 -3.90 -14.07
N PHE A 132 0.13 -4.88 -14.94
CA PHE A 132 0.02 -4.67 -16.39
C PHE A 132 -1.41 -4.40 -16.85
N GLN A 133 -2.42 -4.99 -16.20
CA GLN A 133 -3.82 -4.67 -16.45
C GLN A 133 -4.18 -3.24 -16.01
N SER A 134 -3.52 -2.72 -14.96
CA SER A 134 -3.74 -1.36 -14.46
C SER A 134 -3.16 -0.27 -15.35
N LEU A 135 -2.19 -0.60 -16.21
CA LEU A 135 -1.60 0.33 -17.17
C LEU A 135 -2.54 0.47 -18.37
N ASP A 136 -3.11 1.65 -18.56
CA ASP A 136 -3.72 2.02 -19.83
C ASP A 136 -2.61 2.39 -20.84
N GLY A 137 -2.93 2.36 -22.14
CA GLY A 137 -1.97 2.61 -23.21
C GLY A 137 -1.33 4.01 -23.21
N GLU A 138 -1.77 4.90 -22.31
CA GLU A 138 -1.22 6.25 -22.14
C GLU A 138 -0.07 6.31 -21.13
N ILE A 139 0.01 5.35 -20.20
CA ILE A 139 1.05 5.33 -19.16
C ILE A 139 2.33 4.69 -19.70
N ARG A 140 3.39 5.50 -19.79
CA ARG A 140 4.73 5.03 -20.15
C ARG A 140 5.48 4.54 -18.91
N PHE A 141 5.50 3.23 -18.73
CA PHE A 141 6.34 2.57 -17.73
C PHE A 141 7.62 2.03 -18.38
N PRO A 142 8.82 2.27 -17.81
CA PRO A 142 10.07 1.75 -18.37
C PRO A 142 10.21 0.26 -18.04
N ILE A 143 9.40 -0.59 -18.70
CA ILE A 143 9.37 -2.05 -18.52
C ILE A 143 10.77 -2.66 -18.65
N GLU A 144 11.58 -2.14 -19.58
CA GLU A 144 12.96 -2.54 -19.84
C GLU A 144 13.86 -2.45 -18.58
N SER A 145 13.58 -1.50 -17.68
CA SER A 145 14.34 -1.34 -16.43
C SER A 145 14.02 -2.38 -15.37
N ILE A 146 12.94 -3.15 -15.56
CA ILE A 146 12.36 -4.01 -14.53
C ILE A 146 12.32 -5.47 -14.98
N LEU A 147 12.21 -5.75 -16.28
CA LEU A 147 12.31 -7.11 -16.82
C LEU A 147 13.53 -7.88 -16.27
N PRO A 148 14.75 -7.30 -16.23
CA PRO A 148 15.89 -8.02 -15.67
C PRO A 148 15.71 -8.43 -14.21
N LEU A 149 14.92 -7.71 -13.41
CA LEU A 149 14.68 -8.02 -12.01
C LEU A 149 13.70 -9.18 -11.83
N TRP A 150 12.82 -9.44 -12.81
CA TRP A 150 11.84 -10.53 -12.76
C TRP A 150 12.34 -11.84 -13.39
N PHE A 151 13.39 -11.75 -14.21
CA PHE A 151 13.97 -12.88 -14.94
C PHE A 151 15.41 -13.22 -14.49
N ALA A 152 15.91 -12.56 -13.44
CA ALA A 152 17.19 -12.91 -12.78
C ALA A 152 17.01 -14.08 -11.81
#